data_AF-O22442-F1
#
_entry.id   AF-O22442-F1
#
_cell.length_a   1.000
_cell.length_b   1.000
_cell.length_c   1.000
_cell.angle_alpha   90.00
_cell.angle_beta   90.00
_cell.angle_gamma   90.00
#
_symmetry.space_group_name_H-M   'P 1'
#
loop_
_entity.id
_entity.type
_entity.pdbx_description
1 polymer ?
#
loop_
_entity_poly.entity_id
_entity_poly.type
_entity_poly.pdbx_seq_one_letter_code
_entity_poly.pdbx_strand_id
1 'polypeptide(L)'
;IGQAQCSTFRGRIYNETNIDSAFATQRQANCPRTSGDMNLAPLDTTTANAFDNAYYTNLLSNKGLLHSDQVLFNNGSTDNTVRNFASNAAAFSSAFATAMVKRG
;
A
#
# COMPACT_ATOMS: atom_id res chain seq x y z
N ILE A 1 2.97 -8.42 -2.93
CA ILE A 1 2.42 -9.01 -4.19
C ILE A 1 1.31 -8.16 -4.82
N GLY A 2 1.07 -8.35 -6.12
CA GLY A 2 -0.12 -7.84 -6.82
C GLY A 2 0.05 -6.45 -7.45
N GLN A 3 -0.91 -6.08 -8.30
CA GLN A 3 -0.93 -4.81 -9.03
C GLN A 3 -2.31 -4.17 -8.95
N ALA A 4 -2.34 -2.84 -9.08
CA ALA A 4 -3.55 -2.06 -9.17
C ALA A 4 -3.55 -1.22 -10.45
N GLN A 5 -4.74 -0.95 -10.98
CA GLN A 5 -4.94 -0.08 -12.13
C GLN A 5 -4.88 1.40 -11.71
N CYS A 6 -4.34 2.25 -12.58
CA CYS A 6 -4.23 3.69 -12.37
C CYS A 6 -5.55 4.34 -11.94
N SER A 7 -6.67 3.91 -12.52
CA SER A 7 -8.01 4.36 -12.12
C SER A 7 -8.31 4.23 -10.63
N THR A 8 -7.74 3.24 -9.93
CA THR A 8 -8.03 2.97 -8.52
C THR A 8 -7.20 3.81 -7.54
N PHE A 9 -6.08 4.39 -7.99
CA PHE A 9 -5.19 5.19 -7.14
C PHE A 9 -4.92 6.61 -7.64
N ARG A 10 -5.40 6.97 -8.84
CA ARG A 10 -5.19 8.30 -9.44
C ARG A 10 -5.62 9.44 -8.51
N GLY A 11 -6.79 9.32 -7.88
CA GLY A 11 -7.28 10.33 -6.95
C GLY A 11 -6.28 10.62 -5.83
N ARG A 12 -5.69 9.56 -5.28
CA ARG A 12 -4.71 9.65 -4.21
C ARG A 12 -3.42 10.36 -4.64
N ILE A 13 -2.77 9.90 -5.71
CA ILE A 13 -1.47 10.43 -6.12
C ILE A 13 -1.50 11.89 -6.56
N TYR A 14 -2.68 12.45 -6.85
CA TYR A 14 -2.84 13.83 -7.28
C TYR A 14 -3.49 14.77 -6.26
N ASN A 15 -4.27 14.25 -5.30
CA ASN A 15 -5.10 15.07 -4.43
C ASN A 15 -4.89 14.83 -2.92
N GLU A 16 -4.22 13.76 -2.51
CA GLU A 16 -3.98 13.46 -1.09
C GLU A 16 -2.62 14.01 -0.62
N THR A 17 -2.54 14.35 0.67
CA THR A 17 -1.34 14.95 1.30
C THR A 17 -0.55 13.96 2.15
N ASN A 18 -1.16 12.84 2.54
CA ASN A 18 -0.52 11.76 3.31
C ASN A 18 0.13 10.72 2.37
N ILE A 19 0.88 11.20 1.38
CA ILE A 19 1.65 10.38 0.44
C ILE A 19 3.06 10.96 0.33
N ASP A 20 4.07 10.09 0.29
CA ASP A 20 5.43 10.52 -0.01
C ASP A 20 5.47 11.19 -1.40
N SER A 21 6.00 12.42 -1.46
CA SER A 21 5.96 13.24 -2.68
C SER A 21 6.77 12.64 -3.84
N ALA A 22 7.91 12.00 -3.54
CA ALA A 22 8.72 11.32 -4.53
C ALA A 22 8.02 10.08 -5.07
N PHE A 23 7.39 9.28 -4.19
CA PHE A 23 6.56 8.16 -4.58
C PHE A 23 5.35 8.58 -5.42
N ALA A 24 4.65 9.65 -5.03
CA ALA A 24 3.55 10.21 -5.82
C ALA A 24 4.01 10.56 -7.23
N THR A 25 5.12 11.29 -7.35
CA THR A 25 5.72 11.68 -8.65
C THR A 25 6.09 10.45 -9.48
N GLN A 26 6.68 9.43 -8.87
CA GLN A 26 7.00 8.17 -9.54
C GLN A 26 5.75 7.49 -10.10
N ARG A 27 4.63 7.49 -9.36
CA ARG A 27 3.37 6.90 -9.81
C ARG A 27 2.71 7.71 -10.92
N GLN A 28 2.78 9.04 -10.85
CA GLN A 28 2.25 9.95 -11.87
C GLN A 28 2.92 9.74 -13.24
N ALA A 29 4.19 9.34 -13.29
CA ALA A 29 4.92 9.08 -14.53
C ALA A 29 4.23 8.04 -15.44
N ASN A 30 3.56 7.04 -14.85
CA ASN A 30 2.80 6.01 -15.57
C ASN A 30 1.28 6.07 -15.31
N CYS A 31 0.79 7.10 -14.62
CA CYS A 31 -0.63 7.28 -14.31
C CYS A 31 -1.04 8.74 -14.57
N PRO A 32 -1.25 9.14 -15.84
CA PRO A 32 -1.63 10.50 -16.21
C PRO A 32 -2.96 10.93 -15.57
N ARG A 33 -3.16 12.25 -15.40
CA ARG A 33 -4.38 12.82 -14.78
C ARG A 33 -5.69 12.44 -15.48
N THR A 34 -5.68 12.23 -16.80
CA THR A 34 -6.91 12.08 -17.60
C THR A 34 -6.90 10.88 -18.53
N SER A 35 -5.86 10.04 -18.49
CA SER A 35 -5.74 8.86 -19.36
C SER A 35 -4.99 7.72 -18.68
N GLY A 36 -4.88 6.58 -19.36
CA GLY A 36 -4.08 5.45 -18.88
C GLY A 36 -4.73 4.69 -17.72
N ASP A 37 -6.06 4.62 -17.65
CA ASP A 37 -6.80 3.96 -16.56
C ASP A 37 -6.33 2.54 -16.27
N MET A 38 -5.99 1.78 -17.31
CA MET A 38 -5.55 0.39 -17.21
C MET A 38 -4.06 0.23 -16.89
N ASN A 39 -3.29 1.33 -16.80
CA ASN A 39 -1.88 1.25 -16.48
C ASN A 39 -1.70 0.66 -15.08
N LEU A 40 -0.77 -0.30 -14.97
CA LEU A 40 -0.58 -1.06 -13.73
C LEU A 40 0.57 -0.48 -12.91
N ALA A 41 0.38 -0.45 -11.59
CA ALA A 41 1.43 -0.23 -10.62
C ALA A 41 1.41 -1.35 -9.56
N PRO A 42 2.57 -1.78 -9.06
CA PRO A 42 2.62 -2.76 -7.99
C PRO A 42 2.04 -2.19 -6.69
N LEU A 43 1.22 -2.99 -5.99
CA LEU A 43 0.67 -2.64 -4.67
C LEU A 43 1.78 -2.53 -3.61
N ASP A 44 2.84 -3.31 -3.77
CA ASP A 44 4.06 -3.24 -2.99
C ASP A 44 5.21 -2.71 -3.85
N THR A 45 5.70 -1.52 -3.56
CA THR A 45 6.79 -0.90 -4.33
C THR A 45 8.18 -1.43 -3.99
N THR A 46 8.31 -2.15 -2.87
CA THR A 46 9.59 -2.65 -2.36
C THR A 46 9.81 -4.09 -2.84
N THR A 47 8.80 -4.95 -2.72
CA THR A 47 8.85 -6.35 -3.16
C THR A 47 7.58 -6.74 -3.94
N ALA A 48 7.44 -6.19 -5.15
CA ALA A 48 6.24 -6.33 -6.00
C ALA A 48 5.69 -7.77 -6.14
N ASN A 49 6.57 -8.77 -6.15
CA ASN A 49 6.22 -10.18 -6.37
C ASN A 49 6.44 -11.09 -5.15
N ALA A 50 6.83 -10.56 -3.99
CA ALA A 50 6.99 -11.34 -2.77
C ALA A 50 5.80 -11.16 -1.82
N PHE A 51 5.50 -12.22 -1.07
CA PHE A 51 4.58 -12.17 0.05
C PHE A 51 5.38 -12.03 1.34
N ASP A 52 5.54 -10.80 1.79
CA ASP A 52 6.30 -10.43 2.99
C ASP A 52 5.61 -9.25 3.69
N ASN A 53 6.28 -8.66 4.68
CA ASN A 53 5.75 -7.53 5.43
C ASN A 53 6.16 -6.15 4.87
N ALA A 54 6.80 -6.09 3.68
CA ALA A 54 7.23 -4.82 3.09
C ALA A 54 6.05 -3.90 2.76
N TYR A 55 4.86 -4.46 2.54
CA TYR A 55 3.60 -3.72 2.52
C TYR A 55 3.47 -2.77 3.72
N TYR A 56 3.70 -3.25 4.94
CA TYR A 56 3.56 -2.43 6.15
C TYR A 56 4.70 -1.44 6.32
N THR A 57 5.92 -1.77 5.90
CA THR A 57 7.05 -0.81 5.93
C THR A 57 6.83 0.34 4.94
N ASN A 58 6.18 0.07 3.80
CA ASN A 58 5.76 1.10 2.86
C ASN A 58 4.75 2.07 3.50
N LEU A 59 3.77 1.57 4.27
CA LEU A 59 2.79 2.42 4.96
C LEU A 59 3.45 3.36 5.96
N LEU A 60 4.45 2.89 6.71
CA LEU A 60 5.23 3.73 7.63
C LEU A 60 5.97 4.87 6.92
N SER A 61 6.28 4.69 5.64
CA SER A 61 6.95 5.68 4.79
C SER A 61 5.99 6.49 3.91
N ASN A 62 4.67 6.43 4.16
CA ASN A 62 3.62 7.05 3.34
C ASN A 62 3.60 6.58 1.87
N LYS A 63 4.04 5.34 1.63
CA LYS A 63 4.14 4.71 0.30
C LYS A 63 3.08 3.62 0.07
N GLY A 64 1.96 3.63 0.81
CA GLY A 64 0.79 2.83 0.40
C GLY A 64 0.33 3.28 -0.99
N LEU A 65 -0.16 2.39 -1.86
CA LEU A 65 -0.58 2.78 -3.20
C LEU A 65 -2.00 3.33 -3.20
N LEU A 66 -2.93 2.57 -2.62
CA LEU A 66 -4.34 2.93 -2.54
C LEU A 66 -4.62 3.84 -1.35
N HIS A 67 -5.72 4.59 -1.44
CA HIS A 67 -6.26 5.33 -0.30
C HIS A 67 -6.51 4.42 0.91
N SER A 68 -7.19 3.28 0.67
CA SER A 68 -7.49 2.29 1.70
C SER A 68 -6.25 1.75 2.41
N ASP A 69 -5.11 1.67 1.71
CA ASP A 69 -3.87 1.17 2.28
C ASP A 69 -3.33 2.17 3.30
N GLN A 70 -3.27 3.46 2.91
CA GLN A 70 -2.72 4.49 3.77
C GLN A 70 -3.62 4.85 4.94
N VAL A 71 -4.95 4.64 4.82
CA VAL A 71 -5.88 4.79 5.95
C VAL A 71 -5.50 3.89 7.14
N LEU A 72 -4.85 2.74 6.90
CA LEU A 72 -4.39 1.86 7.98
C LEU A 72 -3.29 2.48 8.86
N PHE A 73 -2.56 3.46 8.34
CA PHE A 73 -1.50 4.18 9.05
C PHE A 73 -1.64 5.68 8.85
N ASN A 74 -2.53 6.28 9.64
CA ASN A 74 -2.90 7.69 9.53
C ASN A 74 -3.35 8.27 10.88
N ASN A 75 -2.60 7.99 11.95
CA ASN A 75 -2.92 8.38 13.33
C ASN A 75 -4.22 7.73 13.84
N GLY A 76 -4.48 6.48 13.43
CA GLY A 76 -5.68 5.73 13.75
C GLY A 76 -5.46 4.60 14.76
N SER A 77 -6.53 3.87 15.07
CA SER A 77 -6.48 2.70 15.97
C SER A 77 -5.68 1.53 15.41
N THR A 78 -5.46 1.48 14.09
CA THR A 78 -4.72 0.43 13.40
C THR A 78 -3.20 0.66 13.35
N ASP A 79 -2.73 1.86 13.71
CA ASP A 79 -1.31 2.24 13.60
C ASP A 79 -0.37 1.29 14.34
N ASN A 80 -0.75 0.86 15.55
CA ASN A 80 0.08 -0.04 16.36
C ASN A 80 0.19 -1.44 15.72
N THR A 81 -0.89 -1.92 15.10
CA THR A 81 -0.87 -3.17 14.34
C THR A 81 0.06 -3.06 13.13
N VAL A 82 -0.02 -1.94 12.39
CA VAL A 82 0.88 -1.67 11.27
C VAL A 82 2.34 -1.64 11.71
N ARG A 83 2.67 -0.91 12.79
CA ARG A 83 4.04 -0.87 13.33
C ARG A 83 4.54 -2.26 13.74
N ASN A 84 3.70 -3.07 14.38
CA ASN A 84 4.06 -4.43 14.77
C ASN A 84 4.34 -5.32 13.56
N PHE A 85 3.49 -5.29 12.54
CA PHE A 85 3.69 -6.08 11.34
C PHE A 85 4.90 -5.61 10.52
N ALA A 86 5.17 -4.30 10.48
CA ALA A 86 6.36 -3.76 9.84
C ALA A 86 7.66 -4.18 10.54
N SER A 87 7.69 -4.27 11.87
CA SER A 87 8.88 -4.66 12.63
C SER A 87 9.03 -6.18 12.84
N ASN A 88 7.94 -6.95 12.69
CA ASN A 88 7.93 -8.39 12.93
C ASN A 88 7.18 -9.15 11.84
N ALA A 89 7.93 -9.67 10.86
CA ALA A 89 7.39 -10.46 9.76
C ALA A 89 6.67 -11.75 10.22
N ALA A 90 7.12 -12.37 11.32
CA ALA A 90 6.49 -13.58 11.86
C ALA A 90 5.13 -13.29 12.50
N ALA A 91 4.99 -12.13 13.16
CA ALA A 91 3.69 -11.67 13.67
C ALA A 91 2.69 -11.44 12.53
N PHE A 92 3.15 -10.83 11.43
CA PHE A 92 2.33 -10.66 10.23
C PHE A 92 1.89 -12.00 9.64
N SER A 93 2.82 -12.92 9.36
CA SER A 93 2.50 -14.18 8.68
C SER A 93 1.54 -15.05 9.51
N SER A 94 1.74 -15.11 10.83
CA SER A 94 0.85 -15.81 11.76
C SER A 94 -0.57 -15.20 11.80
N ALA A 95 -0.66 -13.87 11.90
CA ALA A 95 -1.95 -13.18 11.89
C ALA A 95 -2.66 -13.33 10.54
N PHE A 96 -1.93 -13.28 9.42
CA PHE A 96 -2.46 -13.50 8.09
C PHE A 96 -3.04 -14.90 7.93
N ALA A 97 -2.29 -15.95 8.32
CA ALA A 97 -2.78 -17.33 8.28
C ALA A 97 -4.07 -17.50 9.08
N THR A 98 -4.12 -16.95 10.30
CA THR A 98 -5.30 -16.97 11.16
C THR A 98 -6.49 -16.26 10.50
N ALA A 99 -6.27 -15.11 9.88
CA ALA A 99 -7.31 -14.34 9.20
C ALA A 99 -7.87 -15.07 7.97
N MET A 100 -7.01 -15.71 7.17
CA MET A 100 -7.42 -16.47 5.99
C MET A 100 -8.26 -17.70 6.36
N VAL A 101 -7.92 -18.39 7.44
CA VAL A 101 -8.75 -19.51 7.96
C VAL A 101 -10.12 -19.02 8.40
N LYS A 102 -10.21 -17.84 9.04
CA LYS A 102 -11.51 -17.26 9.45
C LYS A 102 -12.34 -16.69 8.31
N ARG A 103 -11.72 -16.42 7.16
CA ARG A 103 -12.37 -15.89 5.95
C ARG A 103 -12.90 -16.98 5.03
N GLY A 104 -12.45 -18.23 5.21
CA GLY A 104 -12.97 -19.41 4.52
C GLY A 104 -14.12 -20.04 5.29
#